data_AF-A0A3A0FL71-F1
#
_entry.id   AF-A0A3A0FL71-F1
#
_cell.length_a   1.000
_cell.length_b   1.000
_cell.length_c   1.000
_cell.angle_alpha   90.00
_cell.angle_beta   90.00
_cell.angle_gamma   90.00
#
_symmetry.space_group_name_H-M   'P 1'
#
loop_
_entity.id
_entity.type
_entity.pdbx_description
1 polymer ?
#
loop_
_entity_poly.entity_id
_entity_poly.type
_entity_poly.pdbx_seq_one_letter_code
_entity_poly.pdbx_strand_id
1 'polypeptide(L)'
;MVSGVVAAAPARAVEQGEEVKWDQARVTQYAVDLNAAIGAATQALRQSPLQSAPQQRTVWFEMKEDLRLLRNTASHLQTELQAGAGLEETRATFARIETLRHDAEEIGRKSMIPAPVMDALVKAGAIHNQMRPYYYGKK
;
A
#
# COMPACT_ATOMS: atom_id res chain seq x y z
N MET A 1 11.53 -53.98 -30.65
CA MET A 1 12.38 -53.30 -29.63
C MET A 1 12.02 -51.83 -29.70
N VAL A 2 11.47 -51.28 -28.62
CA VAL A 2 10.81 -49.96 -28.59
C VAL A 2 11.87 -48.91 -28.26
N SER A 3 12.24 -48.06 -29.23
CA SER A 3 13.09 -46.89 -28.97
C SER A 3 12.22 -45.78 -28.36
N GLY A 4 12.42 -45.54 -27.06
CA GLY A 4 11.80 -44.44 -26.33
C GLY A 4 12.45 -43.11 -26.70
N VAL A 5 11.64 -42.18 -27.20
CA VAL A 5 12.01 -40.78 -27.37
C VAL A 5 11.88 -40.09 -26.02
N VAL A 6 13.02 -39.72 -25.42
CA VAL A 6 13.03 -38.85 -24.24
C VAL A 6 12.77 -37.42 -24.72
N ALA A 7 11.54 -36.95 -24.54
CA ALA A 7 11.17 -35.56 -24.77
C ALA A 7 11.89 -34.68 -23.73
N ALA A 8 12.82 -33.85 -24.19
CA ALA A 8 13.42 -32.79 -23.40
C ALA A 8 12.32 -31.79 -23.01
N ALA A 9 12.05 -31.67 -21.71
CA ALA A 9 11.18 -30.63 -21.19
C ALA A 9 11.77 -29.24 -21.53
N PRO A 10 10.98 -28.29 -22.04
CA PRO A 10 11.48 -26.94 -22.22
C PRO A 10 11.77 -26.34 -20.84
N ALA A 11 13.03 -25.99 -20.60
CA ALA A 11 13.41 -25.11 -19.52
C ALA A 11 12.56 -23.85 -19.66
N ARG A 12 11.67 -23.60 -18.70
CA ARG A 12 10.97 -22.32 -18.59
C ARG A 12 12.06 -21.25 -18.47
N ALA A 13 12.29 -20.52 -19.54
CA ALA A 13 13.01 -19.27 -19.48
C ALA A 13 12.26 -18.41 -18.45
N VAL A 14 12.86 -18.25 -17.27
CA VAL A 14 12.46 -17.21 -16.35
C VAL A 14 12.75 -15.94 -17.13
N GLU A 15 11.70 -15.30 -17.66
CA GLU A 15 11.81 -13.94 -18.15
C GLU A 15 12.36 -13.13 -16.99
N GLN A 16 13.67 -12.86 -17.01
CA GLN A 16 14.33 -11.92 -16.15
C GLN A 16 13.80 -10.57 -16.56
N GLY A 17 12.64 -10.26 -16.00
CA GLY A 17 11.92 -9.07 -16.34
C GLY A 17 12.77 -7.85 -16.01
N GLU A 18 12.84 -6.94 -16.98
CA GLU A 18 13.59 -5.68 -16.91
C GLU A 18 13.45 -5.01 -15.54
N GLU A 19 14.59 -4.69 -14.93
CA GLU A 19 14.67 -3.97 -13.66
C GLU A 19 14.01 -2.59 -13.83
N VAL A 20 12.99 -2.31 -13.01
CA VAL A 20 12.29 -1.03 -13.10
C VAL A 20 13.23 0.06 -12.60
N LYS A 21 13.79 0.84 -13.54
CA LYS A 21 14.63 2.00 -13.20
C LYS A 21 13.83 3.02 -12.39
N TRP A 22 14.49 3.61 -11.40
CA TRP A 22 13.94 4.69 -10.59
C TRP A 22 13.45 5.86 -11.47
N ASP A 23 12.17 6.20 -11.33
CA ASP A 23 11.50 7.32 -12.00
C ASP A 23 10.96 8.28 -10.94
N GLN A 24 11.74 9.31 -10.61
CA GLN A 24 11.41 10.26 -9.54
C GLN A 24 10.04 10.92 -9.77
N ALA A 25 9.74 11.35 -10.99
CA ALA A 25 8.51 12.07 -11.30
C ALA A 25 7.29 11.17 -11.09
N ARG A 26 7.38 9.92 -11.55
CA ARG A 26 6.30 8.96 -11.41
C ARG A 26 6.09 8.50 -9.97
N VAL A 27 7.16 8.19 -9.23
CA VAL A 27 7.04 7.78 -7.82
C VAL A 27 6.53 8.94 -6.96
N THR A 28 6.91 10.19 -7.28
CA THR A 28 6.34 11.38 -6.62
C THR A 28 4.84 11.51 -6.89
N GLN A 29 4.40 11.29 -8.13
CA GLN A 29 2.97 11.33 -8.47
C GLN A 29 2.20 10.25 -7.70
N TYR A 30 2.72 9.02 -7.62
CA TYR A 30 2.09 7.98 -6.82
C TYR A 30 2.00 8.33 -5.34
N ALA A 31 3.01 8.99 -4.77
CA ALA A 31 2.96 9.43 -3.38
C ALA A 31 1.89 10.50 -3.14
N VAL A 32 1.67 11.42 -4.10
CA VAL A 32 0.55 12.38 -4.06
C VAL A 32 -0.79 11.64 -4.09
N ASP A 33 -0.97 10.71 -5.02
CA ASP A 33 -2.22 9.95 -5.17
C ASP A 33 -2.50 9.07 -3.94
N LEU A 34 -1.45 8.47 -3.38
CA LEU A 34 -1.49 7.68 -2.15
C LEU A 34 -1.94 8.52 -0.95
N ASN A 35 -1.32 9.68 -0.73
CA ASN A 35 -1.69 10.58 0.35
C ASN A 35 -3.14 11.08 0.20
N ALA A 36 -3.57 11.38 -1.03
CA ALA A 36 -4.95 11.75 -1.31
C ALA A 36 -5.94 10.61 -0.98
N ALA A 37 -5.63 9.37 -1.37
CA ALA A 37 -6.47 8.20 -1.07
C ALA A 37 -6.59 7.94 0.45
N ILE A 38 -5.49 8.04 1.19
CA ILE A 38 -5.50 7.92 2.66
C ILE A 38 -6.26 9.09 3.31
N GLY A 39 -6.15 10.29 2.74
CA GLY A 39 -6.94 11.46 3.13
C GLY A 39 -8.45 11.21 2.99
N ALA A 40 -8.87 10.56 1.90
CA ALA A 40 -10.26 10.16 1.69
C ALA A 40 -10.74 9.11 2.70
N ALA A 41 -9.92 8.11 3.02
CA ALA A 41 -10.23 7.12 4.07
C ALA A 41 -10.41 7.78 5.44
N THR A 42 -9.52 8.71 5.79
CA THR A 42 -9.60 9.50 7.03
C THR A 42 -10.89 10.32 7.10
N GLN A 43 -11.27 10.94 5.98
CA GLN A 43 -12.49 11.74 5.89
C GLN A 43 -13.74 10.88 6.00
N ALA A 44 -13.77 9.73 5.33
CA ALA A 44 -14.87 8.78 5.40
C ALA A 44 -15.08 8.27 6.84
N LEU A 45 -14.01 7.94 7.56
CA LEU A 45 -14.12 7.52 8.97
C LEU A 45 -14.67 8.64 9.86
N ARG A 46 -14.24 9.89 9.63
CA ARG A 46 -14.74 11.06 10.38
C ARG A 46 -16.21 11.34 10.14
N GLN A 47 -16.70 11.09 8.93
CA GLN A 47 -18.11 11.25 8.56
C GLN A 47 -18.96 10.06 9.02
N SER A 48 -18.34 8.96 9.42
CA SER A 48 -19.04 7.78 9.89
C SER A 48 -19.57 7.99 11.32
N PRO A 49 -20.80 7.58 11.62
CA PRO A 49 -21.35 7.72 12.96
C PRO A 49 -20.53 6.89 13.96
N LEU A 50 -20.26 7.49 15.12
CA LEU A 50 -19.62 6.78 16.22
C LEU A 50 -20.54 5.66 16.69
N GLN A 51 -19.98 4.46 16.80
CA GLN A 51 -20.74 3.28 17.18
C GLN A 51 -21.16 3.33 18.65
N SER A 52 -22.34 2.82 18.98
CA SER A 52 -22.86 2.87 20.35
C SER A 52 -22.23 1.80 21.26
N ALA A 53 -21.89 0.63 20.72
CA ALA A 53 -21.30 -0.46 21.49
C ALA A 53 -19.87 -0.12 21.93
N PRO A 54 -19.48 -0.35 23.21
CA PRO A 54 -18.13 -0.01 23.71
C PRO A 54 -17.00 -0.64 22.89
N GLN A 55 -17.14 -1.92 22.52
CA GLN A 55 -16.13 -2.63 21.72
C GLN A 55 -15.93 -1.98 20.34
N GLN A 56 -17.02 -1.57 19.69
CA GLN A 56 -16.96 -0.90 18.40
C GLN A 56 -16.39 0.52 18.50
N ARG A 57 -16.58 1.21 19.64
CA ARG A 57 -15.92 2.51 19.89
C ARG A 57 -14.42 2.38 20.00
N THR A 58 -13.94 1.39 20.75
CA THR A 58 -12.50 1.12 20.88
C THR A 58 -11.86 0.92 19.52
N VAL A 59 -12.42 0.03 18.70
CA VAL A 59 -11.97 -0.18 17.32
C VAL A 59 -12.01 1.12 16.50
N TRP A 60 -13.09 1.90 16.60
CA TRP A 60 -13.19 3.15 15.86
C TRP A 60 -12.03 4.11 16.20
N PHE A 61 -11.64 4.19 17.47
CA PHE A 61 -10.50 5.00 17.89
C PHE A 61 -9.16 4.41 17.46
N GLU A 62 -8.99 3.09 17.49
CA GLU A 62 -7.80 2.40 16.98
C GLU A 62 -7.63 2.67 15.48
N MET A 63 -8.67 2.44 14.67
CA MET A 63 -8.69 2.74 13.25
C MET A 63 -8.40 4.23 12.97
N LYS A 64 -8.95 5.14 13.78
CA LYS A 64 -8.69 6.57 13.65
C LYS A 64 -7.21 6.90 13.88
N GLU A 65 -6.59 6.25 14.87
CA GLU A 65 -5.18 6.44 15.17
C GLU A 65 -4.28 5.85 14.08
N ASP A 66 -4.60 4.67 13.56
CA ASP A 66 -3.88 4.05 12.45
C ASP A 66 -3.95 4.89 11.19
N LEU A 67 -5.14 5.40 10.83
CA LEU A 67 -5.29 6.31 9.70
C LEU A 67 -4.52 7.62 9.91
N ARG A 68 -4.43 8.12 11.15
CA ARG A 68 -3.62 9.31 11.48
C ARG A 68 -2.14 9.04 11.25
N LEU A 69 -1.62 7.92 11.74
CA LEU A 69 -0.23 7.50 11.54
C LEU A 69 0.07 7.29 10.05
N LEU A 70 -0.79 6.52 9.37
CA LEU A 70 -0.67 6.23 7.94
C LEU A 70 -0.67 7.51 7.11
N ARG A 71 -1.57 8.46 7.38
CA ARG A 71 -1.61 9.76 6.70
C ARG A 71 -0.34 10.57 6.94
N ASN A 72 0.13 10.65 8.18
CA ASN A 72 1.35 11.39 8.49
C ASN A 72 2.57 10.79 7.78
N THR A 73 2.69 9.46 7.76
CA THR A 73 3.77 8.77 7.06
C THR A 73 3.67 8.95 5.53
N ALA A 74 2.49 8.86 4.94
CA ALA A 74 2.31 9.10 3.50
C ALA A 74 2.58 10.56 3.11
N SER A 75 2.14 11.51 3.93
CA SER A 75 2.45 12.92 3.73
C SER A 75 3.95 13.20 3.85
N HIS A 76 4.64 12.52 4.77
CA HIS A 76 6.09 12.63 4.90
C HIS A 76 6.80 12.10 3.64
N LEU A 77 6.44 10.89 3.19
CA LEU A 77 6.96 10.31 1.95
C LEU A 77 6.76 11.23 0.74
N GLN A 78 5.56 11.80 0.60
CA GLN A 78 5.26 12.75 -0.46
C GLN A 78 6.22 13.95 -0.40
N THR A 79 6.42 14.55 0.78
CA THR A 79 7.33 15.68 0.95
C THR A 79 8.78 15.32 0.62
N GLU A 80 9.26 14.15 1.07
CA GLU A 80 10.62 13.67 0.75
C GLU A 80 10.81 13.52 -0.76
N LEU A 81 9.87 12.87 -1.44
CA LEU A 81 9.94 12.67 -2.90
C LEU A 81 9.83 13.99 -3.68
N GLN A 82 8.99 14.92 -3.23
CA GLN A 82 8.89 16.27 -3.80
C GLN A 82 10.17 17.08 -3.59
N ALA A 83 10.91 16.83 -2.51
CA ALA A 83 12.22 17.42 -2.25
C ALA A 83 13.35 16.74 -3.04
N GLY A 84 13.06 15.69 -3.80
CA GLY A 84 14.03 14.96 -4.61
C GLY A 84 14.77 13.85 -3.87
N ALA A 85 14.30 13.44 -2.68
CA ALA A 85 14.84 12.26 -2.01
C ALA A 85 14.65 11.01 -2.89
N GLY A 86 15.70 10.20 -2.99
CA GLY A 86 15.75 9.03 -3.85
C GLY A 86 15.18 7.76 -3.21
N LEU A 87 15.47 6.64 -3.87
CA LEU A 87 15.01 5.31 -3.47
C LEU A 87 15.45 4.95 -2.06
N GLU A 88 16.75 5.04 -1.76
CA GLU A 88 17.30 4.56 -0.50
C GLU A 88 16.87 5.44 0.69
N GLU A 89 16.78 6.74 0.48
CA GLU A 89 16.34 7.70 1.49
C GLU A 89 14.88 7.48 1.90
N THR A 90 14.02 7.15 0.93
CA THR A 90 12.58 7.03 1.16
C THR A 90 12.11 5.60 1.46
N ARG A 91 13.01 4.61 1.36
CA ARG A 91 12.67 3.18 1.48
C ARG A 91 12.03 2.81 2.80
N ALA A 92 12.56 3.33 3.91
CA ALA A 92 12.04 3.05 5.24
C ALA A 92 10.62 3.63 5.43
N THR A 93 10.40 4.86 4.95
CA THR A 93 9.08 5.51 4.96
C THR A 93 8.09 4.73 4.11
N PHE A 94 8.49 4.29 2.91
CA PHE A 94 7.66 3.47 2.02
C PHE A 94 7.26 2.11 2.64
N ALA A 95 8.21 1.40 3.26
CA ALA A 95 7.96 0.13 3.92
C ALA A 95 7.01 0.30 5.13
N ARG A 96 7.18 1.37 5.90
CA ARG A 96 6.32 1.69 7.06
C ARG A 96 4.85 1.87 6.65
N ILE A 97 4.59 2.42 5.47
CA ILE A 97 3.22 2.57 4.93
C ILE A 97 2.60 1.18 4.69
N GLU A 98 3.35 0.19 4.20
CA GLU A 98 2.84 -1.17 3.97
C GLU A 98 2.32 -1.77 5.29
N THR A 99 3.13 -1.68 6.36
CA THR A 99 2.76 -2.17 7.69
C THR A 99 1.50 -1.48 8.22
N LEU A 100 1.50 -0.13 8.27
CA LEU A 100 0.37 0.63 8.80
C LEU A 100 -0.93 0.40 8.01
N ARG A 101 -0.84 0.23 6.69
CA ARG A 101 -2.00 -0.12 5.86
C ARG A 101 -2.53 -1.51 6.20
N HIS A 102 -1.66 -2.49 6.37
CA HIS A 102 -2.07 -3.85 6.73
C HIS A 102 -2.76 -3.89 8.11
N ASP A 103 -2.25 -3.15 9.08
CA ASP A 103 -2.86 -3.02 10.41
C ASP A 103 -4.27 -2.42 10.31
N ALA A 104 -4.40 -1.30 9.59
CA ALA A 104 -5.70 -0.67 9.34
C ALA A 104 -6.68 -1.62 8.62
N GLU A 105 -6.23 -2.38 7.63
CA GLU A 105 -7.05 -3.36 6.92
C GLU A 105 -7.47 -4.55 7.79
N GLU A 106 -6.61 -4.97 8.73
CA GLU A 106 -6.93 -6.03 9.68
C GLU A 106 -8.00 -5.59 10.68
N ILE A 107 -7.85 -4.39 11.26
CA ILE A 107 -8.87 -3.77 12.12
C ILE A 107 -10.18 -3.58 11.35
N GLY A 108 -10.06 -3.12 10.11
CA GLY A 108 -11.15 -2.91 9.17
C GLY A 108 -11.94 -4.18 8.86
N ARG A 109 -11.28 -5.34 8.78
CA ARG A 109 -11.93 -6.64 8.56
C ARG A 109 -12.57 -7.21 9.83
N LYS A 110 -11.96 -6.99 10.99
CA LYS A 110 -12.46 -7.51 12.29
C LYS A 110 -13.72 -6.81 12.77
N SER A 111 -14.01 -5.66 12.19
CA SER A 111 -14.97 -4.71 12.72
C SER A 111 -15.87 -4.28 11.56
N MET A 112 -17.15 -4.03 11.80
CA MET A 112 -18.07 -3.57 10.74
C MET A 112 -17.77 -2.11 10.34
N ILE A 113 -16.54 -1.83 9.94
CA ILE A 113 -16.09 -0.52 9.47
C ILE A 113 -16.84 -0.22 8.17
N PRO A 114 -17.30 1.03 7.98
CA PRO A 114 -18.07 1.38 6.80
C PRO A 114 -17.31 1.11 5.51
N ALA A 115 -18.01 0.54 4.52
CA ALA A 115 -17.45 0.23 3.20
C ALA A 115 -16.66 1.39 2.56
N PRO A 116 -17.09 2.67 2.64
CA PRO A 116 -16.32 3.78 2.06
C PRO A 116 -14.90 3.94 2.63
N VAL A 117 -14.67 3.58 3.90
CA VAL A 117 -13.33 3.59 4.50
C VAL A 117 -12.48 2.48 3.90
N MET A 118 -13.06 1.28 3.78
CA MET A 118 -12.38 0.11 3.20
C MET A 118 -12.05 0.30 1.72
N ASP A 119 -12.98 0.84 0.93
CA ASP A 119 -12.75 1.12 -0.49
C ASP A 119 -11.59 2.11 -0.70
N ALA A 120 -11.51 3.13 0.15
CA ALA A 120 -10.41 4.09 0.13
C ALA A 120 -9.06 3.46 0.55
N LEU A 121 -9.06 2.57 1.55
CA LEU A 121 -7.86 1.79 1.94
C LEU A 121 -7.41 0.84 0.83
N VAL A 122 -8.34 0.16 0.16
CA VAL A 122 -8.05 -0.69 -1.00
C VAL A 122 -7.42 0.12 -2.13
N LYS A 123 -7.96 1.31 -2.41
CA LYS A 123 -7.37 2.23 -3.39
C LYS A 123 -5.96 2.65 -2.99
N ALA A 124 -5.72 2.99 -1.72
CA ALA A 124 -4.38 3.32 -1.23
C ALA A 124 -3.42 2.13 -1.39
N GLY A 125 -3.87 0.91 -1.10
CA GLY A 125 -3.10 -0.31 -1.31
C GLY A 125 -2.76 -0.57 -2.78
N ALA A 126 -3.69 -0.32 -3.69
CA ALA A 126 -3.43 -0.44 -5.13
C ALA A 126 -2.34 0.53 -5.59
N ILE A 127 -2.36 1.78 -5.13
CA ILE A 127 -1.33 2.79 -5.45
C ILE A 127 0.02 2.40 -4.83
N HIS A 128 0.04 1.99 -3.55
CA HIS A 128 1.25 1.50 -2.90
C HIS A 128 1.86 0.32 -3.68
N ASN A 129 1.03 -0.62 -4.16
CA ASN A 129 1.47 -1.74 -4.99
C ASN A 129 2.08 -1.29 -6.33
N GLN A 130 1.61 -0.21 -6.94
CA GLN A 130 2.21 0.35 -8.16
C GLN A 130 3.60 0.95 -7.91
N MET A 131 3.89 1.38 -6.69
CA MET A 131 5.22 1.90 -6.30
C MET A 131 6.23 0.78 -6.01
N ARG A 132 5.78 -0.43 -5.63
CA ARG A 132 6.66 -1.53 -5.21
C ARG A 132 7.77 -1.88 -6.20
N PRO A 133 7.53 -1.96 -7.53
CA PRO A 133 8.59 -2.28 -8.48
C PRO A 133 9.74 -1.27 -8.46
N TYR A 134 9.46 -0.01 -8.13
CA TYR A 134 10.47 1.05 -8.01
C TYR A 134 11.33 0.95 -6.74
N TYR A 135 10.83 0.31 -5.67
CA TYR A 135 11.52 0.19 -4.37
C TYR A 135 12.19 -1.16 -4.13
N TYR A 136 11.67 -2.23 -4.74
CA TYR A 136 12.10 -3.60 -4.47
C TYR A 136 12.58 -4.35 -5.72
N GLY A 137 12.50 -3.75 -6.91
CA GLY A 137 12.66 -4.49 -8.16
C GLY A 137 11.47 -5.44 -8.41
N LYS A 138 11.56 -6.29 -9.45
CA LYS A 138 10.45 -7.18 -9.82
C LYS A 138 10.18 -8.25 -8.74
N LYS A 139 8.88 -8.46 -8.47
CA LYS A 139 8.31 -9.75 -8.05
C LYS A 139 7.75 -10.45 -9.29
#